data_AF-J9G2T8-F1
#
_entry.id   AF-J9G2T8-F1
#
_cell.length_a   1.000
_cell.length_b   1.000
_cell.length_c   1.000
_cell.angle_alpha   90.00
_cell.angle_beta   90.00
_cell.angle_gamma   90.00
#
_symmetry.space_group_name_H-M   'P 1'
#
loop_
_entity.id
_entity.type
_entity.pdbx_description
1 polymer ?
#
loop_
_entity_poly.entity_id
_entity_poly.type
_entity_poly.pdbx_seq_one_letter_code
_entity_poly.pdbx_strand_id
1 'polypeptide(L)'
;MAQARSDQEIAAENPEFLVLLDTLSGKSLTDYRREVAAEKRRLRAALQEIEPRIDQTLKLAPRERDWQTLQDQFRQAKANEEKLRQARTDEGKQDQLQQQTRRQLNQQLDELNQQVKAAIDQLQQQYDSETAELSAERTAIESQLKTLNTQLTDHSIDRTHTEKRIQQLTDEVQQLTDELNQLRTEWRAIREESCTQSDHCPHCGGLLPPDQLAKAREEYEAYRTERLQANQTKGKSKKELLDATQGNLDEARERLLQIKEETARANAKLEQLYTQLEAHPLLPRRIAAFDQLPDERRKHFETLQSALTQALADLDTPRDDNHWQQQYEAAQAEVRNLEAQLADRTAIQRAQAEVKNLEAEGKQLADQLAQIERTEYTAARFARARIEDCETRINSLFHNVRWQLFDTTLDGNDYEVCIPLIDGIPYGTCNTARQINAGIDIASTFARYYEVYAPMFIDRAESVNEFISSNSQMIFLQVTTDPQLTIR
;
A
#
# COMPACT_ATOMS: atom_id res chain seq x y z
N MET A 1 52.75 -78.69 -42.93
CA MET A 1 52.56 -77.27 -43.31
C MET A 1 52.37 -76.46 -42.05
N ALA A 2 53.20 -75.45 -41.81
CA ALA A 2 53.07 -74.59 -40.64
C ALA A 2 51.95 -73.56 -40.87
N GLN A 3 50.69 -73.98 -40.73
CA GLN A 3 49.56 -73.05 -40.63
C GLN A 3 49.82 -72.04 -39.51
N ALA A 4 49.41 -70.79 -39.70
CA ALA A 4 49.48 -69.79 -38.63
C ALA A 4 48.58 -70.24 -37.50
N ARG A 5 49.16 -70.34 -36.29
CA ARG A 5 48.37 -70.52 -35.08
C ARG A 5 47.38 -69.37 -35.01
N SER A 6 46.10 -69.68 -34.82
CA SER A 6 45.11 -68.64 -34.59
C SER A 6 45.44 -67.87 -33.32
N ASP A 7 44.97 -66.63 -33.20
CA ASP A 7 45.11 -65.85 -31.96
C ASP A 7 44.60 -66.65 -30.73
N GLN A 8 43.60 -67.52 -30.92
CA GLN A 8 43.09 -68.43 -29.88
C GLN A 8 44.11 -69.48 -29.44
N GLU A 9 44.91 -70.03 -30.36
CA GLU A 9 45.97 -70.99 -30.04
C GLU A 9 47.13 -70.33 -29.29
N ILE A 10 47.50 -69.10 -29.66
CA ILE A 10 48.54 -68.33 -28.96
C ILE A 10 48.07 -67.95 -27.54
N ALA A 11 46.79 -67.63 -27.39
CA ALA A 11 46.21 -67.30 -26.10
C ALA A 11 46.01 -68.53 -25.19
N ALA A 12 45.87 -69.75 -25.73
CA ALA A 12 45.65 -70.96 -24.93
C ALA A 12 46.78 -71.25 -23.92
N GLU A 13 47.98 -70.72 -24.18
CA GLU A 13 49.15 -70.87 -23.31
C GLU A 13 49.17 -69.88 -22.12
N ASN A 14 48.28 -68.88 -22.09
CA ASN A 14 48.18 -67.90 -20.99
C ASN A 14 46.72 -67.48 -20.69
N PRO A 15 46.18 -67.78 -19.49
CA PRO A 15 44.81 -67.41 -19.11
C PRO A 15 44.49 -65.92 -19.25
N GLU A 16 45.46 -65.03 -19.05
CA GLU A 16 45.24 -63.58 -19.21
C GLU A 16 44.99 -63.19 -20.67
N PHE A 17 45.58 -63.92 -21.62
CA PHE A 17 45.35 -63.69 -23.05
C PHE A 17 43.98 -64.16 -23.49
N LEU A 18 43.46 -65.25 -22.91
CA LEU A 18 42.08 -65.72 -23.18
C LEU A 18 41.05 -64.68 -22.72
N VAL A 19 41.23 -64.12 -21.53
CA VAL A 19 40.36 -63.04 -21.01
C VAL A 19 40.44 -61.81 -21.91
N LEU A 20 41.63 -61.44 -22.37
CA LEU A 20 41.81 -60.33 -23.31
C LEU A 20 41.08 -60.59 -24.64
N LEU A 21 41.19 -61.80 -25.21
CA LEU A 21 40.52 -62.16 -26.47
C LEU A 21 39.00 -62.13 -26.37
N ASP A 22 38.44 -62.59 -25.25
CA ASP A 22 37.01 -62.50 -24.97
C ASP A 22 36.56 -61.02 -24.92
N THR A 23 37.37 -60.19 -24.28
CA THR A 23 37.13 -58.74 -24.17
C THR A 23 37.26 -58.00 -25.51
N LEU A 24 38.11 -58.48 -26.42
CA LEU A 24 38.28 -57.90 -27.75
C LEU A 24 37.04 -58.05 -28.63
N SER A 25 36.22 -59.09 -28.42
CA SER A 25 34.90 -59.27 -29.07
C SER A 25 34.92 -59.04 -30.60
N GLY A 26 36.00 -59.45 -31.28
CA GLY A 26 36.19 -59.29 -32.73
C GLY A 26 36.79 -57.95 -33.19
N LYS A 27 37.14 -57.03 -32.28
CA LYS A 27 37.91 -55.81 -32.59
C LYS A 27 39.39 -56.14 -32.84
N SER A 28 40.05 -55.31 -33.64
CA SER A 28 41.51 -55.40 -33.78
C SER A 28 42.20 -55.02 -32.48
N LEU A 29 43.34 -55.67 -32.18
CA LEU A 29 44.16 -55.34 -31.00
C LEU A 29 44.59 -53.86 -31.01
N THR A 30 44.77 -53.28 -32.19
CA THR A 30 45.15 -51.87 -32.39
C THR A 30 44.04 -50.90 -31.98
N ASP A 31 42.80 -51.18 -32.38
CA ASP A 31 41.64 -50.34 -32.02
C ASP A 31 41.32 -50.45 -30.53
N TYR A 32 41.44 -51.65 -29.97
CA TYR A 32 41.28 -51.86 -28.54
C TYR A 32 42.33 -51.10 -27.71
N ARG A 33 43.60 -51.10 -28.13
CA ARG A 33 44.65 -50.29 -27.47
C ARG A 33 44.34 -48.79 -27.52
N ARG A 34 43.72 -48.28 -28.60
CA ARG A 34 43.29 -46.87 -28.70
C ARG A 34 42.14 -46.57 -27.73
N GLU A 35 41.17 -47.47 -27.61
CA GLU A 35 40.04 -47.36 -26.67
C GLU A 35 40.52 -47.36 -25.22
N VAL A 36 41.36 -48.33 -24.85
CA VAL A 36 42.02 -48.43 -23.54
C VAL A 36 42.80 -47.17 -23.22
N ALA A 37 43.54 -46.61 -24.18
CA ALA A 37 44.30 -45.37 -23.98
C ALA A 37 43.39 -44.13 -23.79
N ALA A 38 42.26 -44.05 -24.50
CA ALA A 38 41.29 -42.96 -24.34
C ALA A 38 40.60 -43.03 -22.98
N GLU A 39 40.16 -44.22 -22.58
CA GLU A 39 39.52 -44.46 -21.29
C GLU A 39 40.48 -44.21 -20.12
N LYS A 40 41.74 -44.65 -20.25
CA LYS A 40 42.82 -44.32 -19.30
C LYS A 40 43.01 -42.82 -19.13
N ARG A 41 43.00 -42.05 -20.23
CA ARG A 41 43.08 -40.58 -20.17
C ARG A 41 41.86 -39.97 -19.45
N ARG A 42 40.66 -40.46 -19.74
CA ARG A 42 39.42 -40.00 -19.10
C ARG A 42 39.43 -40.27 -17.59
N LEU A 43 39.78 -41.48 -17.17
CA LEU A 43 39.86 -41.87 -15.76
C LEU A 43 40.94 -41.07 -15.01
N ARG A 44 42.10 -40.84 -15.64
CA ARG A 44 43.15 -39.99 -15.06
C ARG A 44 42.70 -38.55 -14.89
N ALA A 45 42.01 -37.97 -15.87
CA ALA A 45 41.48 -36.62 -15.77
C ALA A 45 40.44 -36.51 -14.65
N ALA A 46 39.49 -37.44 -14.59
CA ALA A 46 38.50 -37.47 -13.50
C ALA A 46 39.14 -37.63 -12.12
N LEU A 47 40.14 -38.51 -11.98
CA LEU A 47 40.87 -38.71 -10.72
C LEU A 47 41.63 -37.45 -10.29
N GLN A 48 42.21 -36.70 -11.24
CA GLN A 48 42.90 -35.43 -10.97
C GLN A 48 41.97 -34.32 -10.48
N GLU A 49 40.67 -34.41 -10.78
CA GLU A 49 39.66 -33.43 -10.33
C GLU A 49 39.14 -33.71 -8.91
N ILE A 50 39.34 -34.91 -8.35
CA ILE A 50 38.85 -35.27 -7.02
C ILE A 50 39.52 -34.42 -5.93
N GLU A 51 40.86 -34.33 -5.93
CA GLU A 51 41.59 -33.59 -4.89
C GLU A 51 41.22 -32.10 -4.86
N PRO A 52 41.18 -31.36 -6.00
CA PRO A 52 40.69 -29.98 -6.01
C PRO A 52 39.26 -29.81 -5.47
N ARG A 53 38.36 -30.76 -5.74
CA ARG A 53 36.97 -30.73 -5.22
C ARG A 53 36.93 -30.95 -3.71
N ILE A 54 37.77 -31.84 -3.19
CA ILE A 54 37.94 -32.06 -1.74
C ILE A 54 38.45 -30.77 -1.08
N ASP A 55 39.53 -30.18 -1.61
CA ASP A 55 40.11 -28.94 -1.11
C ASP A 55 39.09 -27.79 -1.10
N GLN A 56 38.33 -27.63 -2.18
CA GLN A 56 37.29 -26.61 -2.27
C GLN A 56 36.20 -26.83 -1.22
N THR A 57 35.75 -28.07 -1.03
CA THR A 57 34.72 -28.43 -0.05
C THR A 57 35.19 -28.14 1.37
N LEU A 58 36.44 -28.50 1.70
CA LEU A 58 37.06 -28.22 2.99
C LEU A 58 37.27 -26.72 3.22
N LYS A 59 37.62 -25.96 2.18
CA LYS A 59 37.84 -24.50 2.27
C LYS A 59 36.53 -23.72 2.47
N LEU A 60 35.42 -24.20 1.92
CA LEU A 60 34.10 -23.60 2.08
C LEU A 60 33.40 -24.04 3.38
N ALA A 61 33.87 -25.12 4.01
CA ALA A 61 33.34 -25.58 5.28
C ALA A 61 33.59 -24.53 6.39
N PRO A 62 32.56 -24.17 7.17
CA PRO A 62 32.74 -23.32 8.34
C PRO A 62 33.75 -23.91 9.33
N ARG A 63 34.37 -23.06 10.14
CA ARG A 63 35.30 -23.52 11.20
C ARG A 63 34.53 -24.24 12.30
N GLU A 64 35.14 -25.29 12.84
CA GLU A 64 34.62 -25.98 14.02
C GLU A 64 34.62 -25.04 15.23
N ARG A 65 33.55 -25.13 16.03
CA ARG A 65 33.33 -24.34 17.25
C ARG A 65 32.91 -25.25 18.38
N ASP A 66 32.94 -24.71 19.60
CA ASP A 66 32.38 -25.38 20.77
C ASP A 66 30.84 -25.37 20.71
N TRP A 67 30.29 -26.43 20.14
CA TRP A 67 28.84 -26.59 19.96
C TRP A 67 28.07 -26.63 21.28
N GLN A 68 28.69 -27.19 22.34
CA GLN A 68 28.04 -27.31 23.63
C GLN A 68 27.88 -25.93 24.27
N THR A 69 28.96 -25.15 24.29
CA THR A 69 28.94 -23.77 24.79
C THR A 69 27.97 -22.89 23.99
N LEU A 70 27.98 -22.98 22.65
CA LEU A 70 27.04 -22.23 21.81
C LEU A 70 25.58 -22.63 22.05
N GLN A 71 25.31 -23.92 22.27
CA GLN A 71 23.96 -24.40 22.55
C GLN A 71 23.46 -23.95 23.92
N ASP A 72 24.34 -23.91 24.93
CA ASP A 72 24.01 -23.40 26.26
C ASP A 72 23.79 -21.88 26.24
N GLN A 73 24.62 -21.12 25.52
CA GLN A 73 24.41 -19.69 25.27
C GLN A 73 23.09 -19.43 24.54
N PHE A 74 22.76 -20.20 23.50
CA PHE A 74 21.50 -20.08 22.79
C PHE A 74 20.30 -20.31 23.70
N ARG A 75 20.35 -21.33 24.58
CA ARG A 75 19.29 -21.58 25.57
C ARG A 75 19.13 -20.41 26.54
N GLN A 76 20.24 -19.85 27.04
CA GLN A 76 20.21 -18.70 27.95
C GLN A 76 19.64 -17.46 27.26
N ALA A 77 20.10 -17.15 26.04
CA ALA A 77 19.60 -16.03 25.25
C ALA A 77 18.10 -16.19 24.93
N LYS A 78 17.65 -17.40 24.55
CA LYS A 78 16.22 -17.71 24.34
C LYS A 78 15.40 -17.54 25.61
N ALA A 79 15.91 -18.00 26.76
CA ALA A 79 15.23 -17.82 28.04
C ALA A 79 15.13 -16.34 28.43
N ASN A 80 16.16 -15.54 28.13
CA ASN A 80 16.14 -14.09 28.35
C ASN A 80 15.14 -13.38 27.41
N GLU A 81 15.14 -13.72 26.12
CA GLU A 81 14.17 -13.21 25.13
C GLU A 81 12.72 -13.45 25.60
N GLU A 82 12.42 -14.67 26.06
CA GLU A 82 11.08 -15.03 26.52
C GLU A 82 10.71 -14.32 27.84
N LYS A 83 11.64 -14.18 28.79
CA LYS A 83 11.43 -13.38 30.01
C LYS A 83 11.09 -11.94 29.69
N LEU A 84 11.85 -11.32 28.78
CA LEU A 84 11.58 -9.96 28.31
C LEU A 84 10.20 -9.90 27.66
N ARG A 85 9.87 -10.83 26.75
CA ARG A 85 8.56 -10.89 26.07
C ARG A 85 7.38 -10.96 27.05
N GLN A 86 7.51 -11.75 28.12
CA GLN A 86 6.48 -11.85 29.17
C GLN A 86 6.34 -10.53 29.92
N ALA A 87 7.45 -9.89 30.31
CA ALA A 87 7.43 -8.58 30.94
C ALA A 87 6.69 -7.53 30.08
N ARG A 88 6.92 -7.49 28.76
CA ARG A 88 6.19 -6.62 27.82
C ARG A 88 4.70 -6.92 27.75
N THR A 89 4.33 -8.20 27.80
CA THR A 89 2.93 -8.60 27.71
C THR A 89 2.17 -8.16 28.96
N ASP A 90 2.80 -8.26 30.13
CA ASP A 90 2.21 -7.81 31.38
C ASP A 90 2.23 -6.28 31.53
N GLU A 91 3.25 -5.61 31.01
CA GLU A 91 3.30 -4.15 30.86
C GLU A 91 2.21 -3.63 29.92
N GLY A 92 2.03 -4.25 28.75
CA GLY A 92 0.95 -3.90 27.83
C GLY A 92 -0.46 -4.10 28.42
N LYS A 93 -0.64 -5.10 29.30
CA LYS A 93 -1.89 -5.24 30.08
C LYS A 93 -2.05 -4.13 31.12
N GLN A 94 -0.96 -3.73 31.79
CA GLN A 94 -0.97 -2.61 32.73
C GLN A 94 -1.30 -1.29 32.03
N ASP A 95 -0.73 -1.03 30.86
CA ASP A 95 -1.00 0.17 30.06
C ASP A 95 -2.45 0.20 29.57
N GLN A 96 -2.99 -0.95 29.12
CA GLN A 96 -4.40 -1.06 28.77
C GLN A 96 -5.32 -0.77 29.96
N LEU A 97 -4.97 -1.29 31.15
CA LEU A 97 -5.72 -1.03 32.38
C LEU A 97 -5.63 0.46 32.77
N GLN A 98 -4.44 1.06 32.72
CA GLN A 98 -4.25 2.49 32.99
C GLN A 98 -5.01 3.38 32.00
N GLN A 99 -5.01 3.05 30.71
CA GLN A 99 -5.81 3.76 29.70
C GLN A 99 -7.31 3.63 29.95
N GLN A 100 -7.79 2.44 30.36
CA GLN A 100 -9.20 2.25 30.75
C GLN A 100 -9.55 3.09 31.97
N THR A 101 -8.72 3.07 33.02
CA THR A 101 -8.90 3.90 34.22
C THR A 101 -8.89 5.39 33.89
N ARG A 102 -7.97 5.85 33.04
CA ARG A 102 -7.92 7.24 32.57
C ARG A 102 -9.21 7.64 31.84
N ARG A 103 -9.75 6.77 30.98
CA ARG A 103 -11.03 7.02 30.30
C ARG A 103 -12.18 7.15 31.31
N GLN A 104 -12.23 6.27 32.31
CA GLN A 104 -13.26 6.32 33.35
C GLN A 104 -13.17 7.60 34.19
N LEU A 105 -11.97 7.99 34.61
CA LEU A 105 -11.75 9.23 35.39
C LEU A 105 -12.12 10.48 34.57
N ASN A 106 -11.78 10.52 33.28
CA ASN A 106 -12.19 11.63 32.41
C ASN A 106 -13.72 11.69 32.24
N GLN A 107 -14.40 10.55 32.10
CA GLN A 107 -15.87 10.51 32.06
C GLN A 107 -16.48 11.06 33.36
N GLN A 108 -15.95 10.67 34.51
CA GLN A 108 -16.40 11.19 35.81
C GLN A 108 -16.16 12.71 35.95
N LEU A 109 -15.04 13.21 35.40
CA LEU A 109 -14.74 14.65 35.40
C LEU A 109 -15.72 15.43 34.51
N ASP A 110 -16.05 14.89 33.33
CA ASP A 110 -17.03 15.49 32.42
C ASP A 110 -18.44 15.50 33.04
N GLU A 111 -18.85 14.40 33.68
CA GLU A 111 -20.10 14.31 34.43
C GLU A 111 -20.15 15.32 35.58
N LEU A 112 -19.06 15.48 36.32
CA LEU A 112 -18.95 16.47 37.40
C LEU A 112 -19.10 17.89 36.85
N ASN A 113 -18.42 18.21 35.74
CA ASN A 113 -18.53 19.53 35.09
C ASN A 113 -19.97 19.82 34.63
N GLN A 114 -20.67 18.81 34.12
CA GLN A 114 -22.09 18.95 33.77
C GLN A 114 -22.97 19.21 35.00
N GLN A 115 -22.72 18.53 36.11
CA GLN A 115 -23.44 18.76 37.37
C GLN A 115 -23.20 20.17 37.93
N VAL A 116 -21.96 20.66 37.87
CA VAL A 116 -21.61 22.04 38.27
C VAL A 116 -22.39 23.04 37.44
N LYS A 117 -22.39 22.88 36.10
CA LYS A 117 -23.14 23.74 35.20
C LYS A 117 -24.64 23.72 35.50
N ALA A 118 -25.22 22.53 35.66
CA ALA A 118 -26.63 22.36 35.99
C ALA A 118 -27.00 23.04 37.32
N ALA A 119 -26.12 22.99 38.32
CA ALA A 119 -26.35 23.67 39.60
C ALA A 119 -26.35 25.21 39.46
N ILE A 120 -25.46 25.76 38.64
CA ILE A 120 -25.43 27.20 38.33
C ILE A 120 -26.69 27.62 37.56
N ASP A 121 -27.09 26.82 36.57
CA ASP A 121 -28.30 27.09 35.77
C ASP A 121 -29.57 27.06 36.64
N GLN A 122 -29.67 26.12 37.59
CA GLN A 122 -30.76 26.08 38.58
C GLN A 122 -30.79 27.34 39.46
N LEU A 123 -29.64 27.81 39.92
CA LEU A 123 -29.55 29.03 40.72
C LEU A 123 -29.94 30.26 39.89
N GLN A 124 -29.53 30.32 38.62
CA GLN A 124 -29.95 31.40 37.71
C GLN A 124 -31.46 31.41 37.52
N GLN A 125 -32.08 30.24 37.34
CA GLN A 125 -33.52 30.13 37.21
C GLN A 125 -34.26 30.63 38.45
N GLN A 126 -33.74 30.36 39.66
CA GLN A 126 -34.29 30.89 40.91
C GLN A 126 -34.20 32.42 40.95
N TYR A 127 -33.05 33.01 40.61
CA TYR A 127 -32.89 34.46 40.56
C TYR A 127 -33.81 35.13 39.55
N ASP A 128 -33.95 34.55 38.35
CA ASP A 128 -34.82 35.08 37.31
C ASP A 128 -36.29 35.00 37.77
N SER A 129 -36.70 33.94 38.48
CA SER A 129 -38.04 33.81 39.08
C SER A 129 -38.29 34.84 40.18
N GLU A 130 -37.38 35.00 41.14
CA GLU A 130 -37.47 36.00 42.21
C GLU A 130 -37.55 37.42 41.62
N THR A 131 -36.72 37.71 40.61
CA THR A 131 -36.72 39.02 39.93
C THR A 131 -38.05 39.25 39.20
N ALA A 132 -38.60 38.23 38.54
CA ALA A 132 -39.89 38.32 37.87
C ALA A 132 -41.05 38.57 38.86
N GLU A 133 -41.07 37.88 40.00
CA GLU A 133 -42.07 38.10 41.05
C GLU A 133 -41.99 39.52 41.62
N LEU A 134 -40.78 39.99 41.95
CA LEU A 134 -40.59 41.32 42.53
C LEU A 134 -40.81 42.46 41.53
N SER A 135 -40.64 42.21 40.23
CA SER A 135 -40.87 43.20 39.17
C SER A 135 -42.28 43.14 38.58
N ALA A 136 -43.10 42.15 38.94
CA ALA A 136 -44.46 41.97 38.40
C ALA A 136 -45.35 43.20 38.60
N GLU A 137 -45.32 43.80 39.80
CA GLU A 137 -46.08 45.01 40.13
C GLU A 137 -45.62 46.20 39.27
N ARG A 138 -44.30 46.36 39.10
CA ARG A 138 -43.72 47.39 38.24
C ARG A 138 -44.16 47.21 36.79
N THR A 139 -44.07 46.00 36.23
CA THR A 139 -44.50 45.70 34.86
C THR A 139 -46.00 45.96 34.67
N ALA A 140 -46.83 45.66 35.67
CA ALA A 140 -48.25 45.98 35.63
C ALA A 140 -48.49 47.51 35.60
N ILE A 141 -47.77 48.28 36.40
CA ILE A 141 -47.82 49.76 36.40
C ILE A 141 -47.37 50.32 35.05
N GLU A 142 -46.26 49.83 34.49
CA GLU A 142 -45.76 50.25 33.17
C GLU A 142 -46.77 49.94 32.06
N SER A 143 -47.44 48.79 32.11
CA SER A 143 -48.52 48.45 31.19
C SER A 143 -49.71 49.42 31.31
N GLN A 144 -50.12 49.76 32.53
CA GLN A 144 -51.20 50.72 32.77
C GLN A 144 -50.84 52.13 32.28
N LEU A 145 -49.60 52.59 32.55
CA LEU A 145 -49.08 53.86 32.06
C LEU A 145 -49.12 53.92 30.53
N LYS A 146 -48.73 52.83 29.85
CA LYS A 146 -48.79 52.74 28.38
C LYS A 146 -50.23 52.90 27.88
N THR A 147 -51.18 52.15 28.47
CA THR A 147 -52.60 52.24 28.09
C THR A 147 -53.15 53.65 28.31
N LEU A 148 -52.85 54.26 29.45
CA LEU A 148 -53.35 55.58 29.83
C LEU A 148 -52.77 56.70 28.94
N ASN A 149 -51.51 56.58 28.54
CA ASN A 149 -50.88 57.51 27.62
C ASN A 149 -51.50 57.43 26.20
N THR A 150 -51.88 56.22 25.76
CA THR A 150 -52.68 56.05 24.53
C THR A 150 -54.04 56.73 24.67
N GLN A 151 -54.76 56.51 25.78
CA GLN A 151 -56.05 57.16 26.04
C GLN A 151 -55.95 58.70 26.03
N LEU A 152 -54.90 59.28 26.63
CA LEU A 152 -54.67 60.73 26.61
C LEU A 152 -54.41 61.26 25.20
N THR A 153 -53.75 60.46 24.35
CA THR A 153 -53.55 60.80 22.94
C THR A 153 -54.89 60.83 22.21
N ASP A 154 -55.75 59.83 22.42
CA ASP A 154 -57.09 59.75 21.83
C ASP A 154 -57.98 60.92 22.29
N HIS A 155 -58.00 61.24 23.59
CA HIS A 155 -58.72 62.40 24.11
C HIS A 155 -58.25 63.73 23.52
N SER A 156 -56.95 63.89 23.29
CA SER A 156 -56.39 65.09 22.65
C SER A 156 -56.87 65.26 21.20
N ILE A 157 -56.94 64.15 20.46
CA ILE A 157 -57.48 64.10 19.10
C ILE A 157 -58.97 64.45 19.12
N ASP A 158 -59.76 63.78 19.97
CA ASP A 158 -61.21 64.02 20.13
C ASP A 158 -61.53 65.46 20.52
N ARG A 159 -60.75 66.05 21.44
CA ARG A 159 -60.87 67.45 21.83
C ARG A 159 -60.71 68.37 20.62
N THR A 160 -59.65 68.15 19.83
CA THR A 160 -59.33 68.97 18.67
C THR A 160 -60.45 68.89 17.60
N HIS A 161 -61.01 67.71 17.37
CA HIS A 161 -62.15 67.53 16.46
C HIS A 161 -63.41 68.22 16.97
N THR A 162 -63.70 68.09 18.26
CA THR A 162 -64.89 68.68 18.89
C THR A 162 -64.81 70.22 18.90
N GLU A 163 -63.63 70.78 19.20
CA GLU A 163 -63.40 72.24 19.14
C GLU A 163 -63.60 72.81 17.73
N LYS A 164 -63.10 72.12 16.70
CA LYS A 164 -63.35 72.49 15.29
C LYS A 164 -64.84 72.43 14.95
N ARG A 165 -65.56 71.40 15.43
CA ARG A 165 -67.01 71.26 15.21
C ARG A 165 -67.80 72.39 15.88
N ILE A 166 -67.43 72.75 17.11
CA ILE A 166 -68.02 73.90 17.82
C ILE A 166 -67.80 75.19 17.04
N GLN A 167 -66.60 75.42 16.52
CA GLN A 167 -66.31 76.61 15.72
C GLN A 167 -67.20 76.67 14.47
N GLN A 168 -67.27 75.57 13.70
CA GLN A 168 -68.12 75.48 12.51
C GLN A 168 -69.60 75.74 12.81
N LEU A 169 -70.13 75.11 13.87
CA LEU A 169 -71.52 75.30 14.30
C LEU A 169 -71.78 76.73 14.78
N THR A 170 -70.82 77.34 15.46
CA THR A 170 -70.92 78.74 15.91
C THR A 170 -70.99 79.69 14.71
N ASP A 171 -70.14 79.47 13.70
CA ASP A 171 -70.15 80.25 12.47
C ASP A 171 -71.47 80.07 11.70
N GLU A 172 -72.00 78.84 11.64
CA GLU A 172 -73.30 78.52 11.01
C GLU A 172 -74.49 79.17 11.74
N VAL A 173 -74.49 79.13 13.08
CA VAL A 173 -75.50 79.83 13.91
C VAL A 173 -75.46 81.33 13.64
N GLN A 174 -74.27 81.92 13.53
CA GLN A 174 -74.11 83.34 13.23
C GLN A 174 -74.67 83.67 11.83
N GLN A 175 -74.31 82.89 10.81
CA GLN A 175 -74.82 83.06 9.44
C GLN A 175 -76.34 82.95 9.38
N LEU A 176 -76.94 81.91 9.97
CA LEU A 176 -78.40 81.73 9.99
C LEU A 176 -79.10 82.86 10.74
N THR A 177 -78.48 83.38 11.80
CA THR A 177 -78.99 84.54 12.55
C THR A 177 -78.99 85.80 11.69
N ASP A 178 -77.91 86.04 10.94
CA ASP A 178 -77.78 87.18 10.04
C ASP A 178 -78.78 87.09 8.86
N GLU A 179 -78.94 85.91 8.25
CA GLU A 179 -79.93 85.66 7.21
C GLU A 179 -81.37 85.87 7.72
N LEU A 180 -81.69 85.44 8.94
CA LEU A 180 -83.00 85.69 9.55
C LEU A 180 -83.23 87.18 9.80
N ASN A 181 -82.20 87.93 10.19
CA ASN A 181 -82.28 89.38 10.35
C ASN A 181 -82.47 90.09 9.00
N GLN A 182 -81.83 89.61 7.93
CA GLN A 182 -82.07 90.08 6.56
C GLN A 182 -83.51 89.81 6.14
N LEU A 183 -84.02 88.58 6.31
CA LEU A 183 -85.41 88.23 6.00
C LEU A 183 -86.42 89.08 6.78
N ARG A 184 -86.17 89.38 8.05
CA ARG A 184 -86.99 90.31 8.86
C ARG A 184 -86.99 91.73 8.28
N THR A 185 -85.85 92.18 7.77
CA THR A 185 -85.71 93.50 7.15
C THR A 185 -86.43 93.56 5.81
N GLU A 186 -86.25 92.55 4.96
CA GLU A 186 -86.99 92.38 3.71
C GLU A 186 -88.50 92.33 3.95
N TRP A 187 -88.95 91.59 4.96
CA TRP A 187 -90.37 91.52 5.32
C TRP A 187 -90.94 92.90 5.66
N ARG A 188 -90.20 93.73 6.43
CA ARG A 188 -90.60 95.11 6.74
C ARG A 188 -90.68 95.95 5.48
N ALA A 189 -89.68 95.86 4.60
CA ALA A 189 -89.68 96.57 3.33
C ALA A 189 -90.88 96.19 2.46
N ILE A 190 -91.15 94.90 2.23
CA ILE A 190 -92.31 94.41 1.45
C ILE A 190 -93.63 94.89 2.08
N ARG A 191 -93.70 94.94 3.41
CA ARG A 191 -94.87 95.44 4.12
C ARG A 191 -95.05 96.95 4.00
N GLU A 192 -93.99 97.73 3.81
CA GLU A 192 -94.09 99.17 3.61
C GLU A 192 -94.27 99.56 2.13
N GLU A 193 -94.01 98.63 1.19
CA GLU A 193 -94.30 98.81 -0.23
C GLU A 193 -95.80 99.09 -0.47
N SER A 194 -96.09 100.09 -1.31
CA SER A 194 -97.45 100.46 -1.74
C SER A 194 -97.53 100.54 -3.26
N CYS A 195 -98.68 100.20 -3.85
CA CYS A 195 -98.91 100.32 -5.29
C CYS A 195 -98.89 101.80 -5.73
N THR A 196 -97.79 102.26 -6.32
CA THR A 196 -97.62 103.63 -6.86
C THR A 196 -98.09 103.77 -8.31
N GLN A 197 -98.97 102.88 -8.77
CA GLN A 197 -99.40 102.85 -10.16
C GLN A 197 -100.26 104.09 -10.47
N SER A 198 -99.79 104.90 -11.43
CA SER A 198 -100.46 106.13 -11.86
C SER A 198 -101.84 105.82 -12.45
N ASP A 199 -102.84 106.64 -12.10
CA ASP A 199 -104.21 106.52 -12.63
C ASP A 199 -104.30 106.86 -14.14
N HIS A 200 -103.18 107.25 -14.76
CA HIS A 200 -103.08 107.59 -16.18
C HIS A 200 -102.27 106.55 -16.95
N CYS A 201 -102.77 106.18 -18.14
CA CYS A 201 -102.10 105.24 -19.03
C CYS A 201 -100.73 105.81 -19.46
N PRO A 202 -99.60 105.13 -19.22
CA PRO A 202 -98.27 105.64 -19.51
C PRO A 202 -97.96 105.77 -21.02
N HIS A 203 -98.83 105.27 -21.90
CA HIS A 203 -98.63 105.32 -23.35
C HIS A 203 -99.48 106.38 -24.06
N CYS A 204 -100.70 106.64 -23.59
CA CYS A 204 -101.61 107.63 -24.21
C CYS A 204 -102.05 108.76 -23.27
N GLY A 205 -101.64 108.74 -21.99
CA GLY A 205 -101.90 109.80 -21.01
C GLY A 205 -103.34 109.92 -20.52
N GLY A 206 -104.27 109.10 -21.03
CA GLY A 206 -105.68 109.09 -20.60
C GLY A 206 -105.89 108.32 -19.30
N LEU A 207 -106.92 108.69 -18.52
CA LEU A 207 -107.33 107.99 -17.29
C LEU A 207 -107.62 106.51 -17.59
N LEU A 208 -106.99 105.63 -16.82
CA LEU A 208 -107.22 104.19 -16.94
C LEU A 208 -108.62 103.83 -16.41
N PRO A 209 -109.33 102.87 -17.05
CA PRO A 209 -110.64 102.43 -16.58
C PRO A 209 -110.58 101.95 -15.13
N PRO A 210 -111.57 102.30 -14.27
CA PRO A 210 -111.55 101.98 -12.84
C PRO A 210 -111.45 100.48 -12.57
N ASP A 211 -112.06 99.63 -13.40
CA ASP A 211 -111.98 98.17 -13.28
C ASP A 211 -110.55 97.62 -13.53
N GLN A 212 -109.78 98.25 -14.42
CA GLN A 212 -108.41 97.83 -14.71
C GLN A 212 -107.43 98.29 -13.61
N LEU A 213 -107.62 99.49 -13.05
CA LEU A 213 -106.87 99.97 -11.88
C LEU A 213 -107.18 99.12 -10.65
N ALA A 214 -108.44 98.75 -10.45
CA ALA A 214 -108.84 97.85 -9.35
C ALA A 214 -108.18 96.47 -9.50
N LYS A 215 -108.22 95.88 -10.71
CA LYS A 215 -107.59 94.58 -10.98
C LYS A 215 -106.07 94.61 -10.82
N ALA A 216 -105.39 95.67 -11.27
CA ALA A 216 -103.95 95.80 -11.10
C ALA A 216 -103.54 95.98 -9.63
N ARG A 217 -104.33 96.72 -8.84
CA ARG A 217 -104.15 96.81 -7.37
C ARG A 217 -104.40 95.47 -6.70
N GLU A 218 -105.41 94.72 -7.12
CA GLU A 218 -105.71 93.38 -6.61
C GLU A 218 -104.58 92.37 -6.94
N GLU A 219 -104.08 92.36 -8.19
CA GLU A 219 -102.94 91.54 -8.61
C GLU A 219 -101.65 91.91 -7.86
N TYR A 220 -101.40 93.20 -7.63
CA TYR A 220 -100.25 93.65 -6.83
C TYR A 220 -100.36 93.27 -5.36
N GLU A 221 -101.53 93.44 -4.73
CA GLU A 221 -101.74 92.99 -3.34
C GLU A 221 -101.67 91.47 -3.21
N ALA A 222 -102.14 90.71 -4.20
CA ALA A 222 -101.96 89.26 -4.26
C ALA A 222 -100.47 88.87 -4.36
N TYR A 223 -99.72 89.51 -5.26
CA TYR A 223 -98.27 89.31 -5.40
C TYR A 223 -97.48 89.69 -4.14
N ARG A 224 -97.85 90.81 -3.51
CA ARG A 224 -97.25 91.27 -2.25
C ARG A 224 -97.56 90.29 -1.12
N THR A 225 -98.79 89.77 -1.05
CA THR A 225 -99.19 88.73 -0.08
C THR A 225 -98.40 87.44 -0.30
N GLU A 226 -98.22 87.01 -1.55
CA GLU A 226 -97.41 85.84 -1.90
C GLU A 226 -95.94 86.02 -1.49
N ARG A 227 -95.34 87.19 -1.77
CA ARG A 227 -93.97 87.53 -1.33
C ARG A 227 -93.84 87.51 0.20
N LEU A 228 -94.81 88.05 0.93
CA LEU A 228 -94.83 88.01 2.39
C LEU A 228 -94.94 86.57 2.92
N GLN A 229 -95.78 85.73 2.32
CA GLN A 229 -95.92 84.32 2.68
C GLN A 229 -94.66 83.51 2.36
N ALA A 230 -94.03 83.75 1.20
CA ALA A 230 -92.79 83.10 0.81
C ALA A 230 -91.62 83.50 1.74
N ASN A 231 -91.50 84.78 2.09
CA ASN A 231 -90.52 85.26 3.07
C ASN A 231 -90.78 84.64 4.46
N GLN A 232 -92.03 84.60 4.92
CA GLN A 232 -92.38 83.99 6.20
C GLN A 232 -92.09 82.48 6.24
N THR A 233 -92.34 81.77 5.14
CA THR A 233 -92.04 80.33 5.03
C THR A 233 -90.53 80.08 5.07
N LYS A 234 -89.75 80.86 4.31
CA LYS A 234 -88.27 80.82 4.37
C LYS A 234 -87.75 81.16 5.77
N GLY A 235 -88.33 82.17 6.42
CA GLY A 235 -87.97 82.57 7.78
C GLY A 235 -88.26 81.48 8.82
N LYS A 236 -89.40 80.79 8.72
CA LYS A 236 -89.73 79.65 9.59
C LYS A 236 -88.73 78.49 9.40
N SER A 237 -88.48 78.10 8.16
CA SER A 237 -87.53 77.02 7.85
C SER A 237 -86.11 77.34 8.32
N LYS A 238 -85.61 78.56 8.10
CA LYS A 238 -84.30 78.98 8.63
C LYS A 238 -84.26 79.06 10.16
N LYS A 239 -85.38 79.39 10.81
CA LYS A 239 -85.47 79.39 12.27
C LYS A 239 -85.45 77.98 12.85
N GLU A 240 -86.14 77.02 12.24
CA GLU A 240 -86.06 75.61 12.61
C GLU A 240 -84.63 75.06 12.44
N LEU A 241 -83.97 75.42 11.34
CA LEU A 241 -82.57 75.06 11.11
C LEU A 241 -81.64 75.70 12.16
N LEU A 242 -81.84 76.97 12.49
CA LEU A 242 -81.08 77.64 13.57
C LEU A 242 -81.24 76.92 14.91
N ASP A 243 -82.47 76.56 15.28
CA ASP A 243 -82.74 75.88 16.55
C ASP A 243 -82.11 74.48 16.59
N ALA A 244 -82.12 73.74 15.48
CA ALA A 244 -81.43 72.46 15.36
C ALA A 244 -79.90 72.60 15.42
N THR A 245 -79.32 73.58 14.72
CA THR A 245 -77.87 73.86 14.74
C THR A 245 -77.43 74.33 16.14
N GLN A 246 -78.25 75.10 16.84
CA GLN A 246 -78.02 75.49 18.22
C GLN A 246 -78.03 74.29 19.18
N GLY A 247 -78.97 73.35 19.01
CA GLY A 247 -78.99 72.10 19.78
C GLY A 247 -77.71 71.28 19.58
N ASN A 248 -77.28 71.10 18.33
CA ASN A 248 -76.02 70.41 18.01
C ASN A 248 -74.79 71.12 18.60
N LEU A 249 -74.80 72.46 18.68
CA LEU A 249 -73.73 73.26 19.27
C LEU A 249 -73.65 73.03 20.77
N ASP A 250 -74.79 72.96 21.45
CA ASP A 250 -74.85 72.73 22.89
C ASP A 250 -74.42 71.29 23.22
N GLU A 251 -74.82 70.28 22.44
CA GLU A 251 -74.31 68.89 22.56
C GLU A 251 -72.79 68.81 22.36
N ALA A 252 -72.25 69.50 21.34
CA ALA A 252 -70.81 69.52 21.10
C ALA A 252 -70.04 70.18 22.25
N ARG A 253 -70.60 71.25 22.85
CA ARG A 253 -70.03 71.91 24.03
C ARG A 253 -70.06 70.99 25.26
N GLU A 254 -71.14 70.26 25.46
CA GLU A 254 -71.24 69.26 26.53
C GLU A 254 -70.21 68.14 26.35
N ARG A 255 -70.05 67.62 25.12
CA ARG A 255 -69.02 66.61 24.83
C ARG A 255 -67.61 67.14 25.07
N LEU A 256 -67.32 68.39 24.73
CA LEU A 256 -66.02 69.01 25.03
C LEU A 256 -65.75 69.08 26.54
N LEU A 257 -66.78 69.36 27.34
CA LEU A 257 -66.67 69.37 28.80
C LEU A 257 -66.38 67.96 29.34
N GLN A 258 -67.08 66.94 28.84
CA GLN A 258 -66.81 65.54 29.19
C GLN A 258 -65.38 65.12 28.86
N ILE A 259 -64.89 65.43 27.65
CA ILE A 259 -63.50 65.11 27.24
C ILE A 259 -62.49 65.78 28.18
N LYS A 260 -62.74 67.03 28.61
CA LYS A 260 -61.88 67.72 29.57
C LYS A 260 -61.86 67.05 30.93
N GLU A 261 -63.02 66.59 31.42
CA GLU A 261 -63.10 65.83 32.67
C GLU A 261 -62.41 64.46 32.58
N GLU A 262 -62.62 63.72 31.49
CA GLU A 262 -61.96 62.43 31.20
C GLU A 262 -60.43 62.61 31.15
N THR A 263 -59.95 63.63 30.45
CA THR A 263 -58.51 63.98 30.37
C THR A 263 -57.94 64.33 31.74
N ALA A 264 -58.66 65.11 32.55
CA ALA A 264 -58.22 65.47 33.90
C ALA A 264 -58.13 64.23 34.82
N ARG A 265 -59.10 63.32 34.74
CA ARG A 265 -59.08 62.04 35.47
C ARG A 265 -57.92 61.16 35.02
N ALA A 266 -57.68 61.05 33.72
CA ALA A 266 -56.58 60.28 33.16
C ALA A 266 -55.21 60.86 33.59
N ASN A 267 -55.03 62.18 33.54
CA ASN A 267 -53.81 62.82 34.04
C ASN A 267 -53.60 62.61 35.54
N ALA A 268 -54.64 62.75 36.36
CA ALA A 268 -54.54 62.48 37.80
C ALA A 268 -54.15 61.03 38.08
N LYS A 269 -54.67 60.08 37.30
CA LYS A 269 -54.30 58.66 37.42
C LYS A 269 -52.87 58.40 36.93
N LEU A 270 -52.41 59.11 35.91
CA LEU A 270 -51.05 59.02 35.37
C LEU A 270 -50.01 59.51 36.40
N GLU A 271 -50.27 60.63 37.07
CA GLU A 271 -49.44 61.12 38.19
C GLU A 271 -49.37 60.11 39.35
N GLN A 272 -50.51 59.50 39.71
CA GLN A 272 -50.54 58.44 40.72
C GLN A 272 -49.71 57.23 40.30
N LEU A 273 -49.81 56.79 39.04
CA LEU A 273 -49.05 55.65 38.54
C LEU A 273 -47.54 55.94 38.46
N TYR A 274 -47.13 57.17 38.11
CA TYR A 274 -45.72 57.55 38.16
C TYR A 274 -45.18 57.58 39.59
N THR A 275 -45.97 58.08 40.55
CA THR A 275 -45.61 58.03 41.98
C THR A 275 -45.48 56.58 42.46
N GLN A 276 -46.39 55.69 42.03
CA GLN A 276 -46.28 54.26 42.32
C GLN A 276 -45.03 53.66 41.66
N LEU A 277 -44.71 54.04 40.42
CA LEU A 277 -43.52 53.55 39.71
C LEU A 277 -42.20 53.94 40.42
N GLU A 278 -42.13 55.11 41.05
CA GLU A 278 -40.98 55.52 41.87
C GLU A 278 -40.80 54.64 43.11
N ALA A 279 -41.89 54.16 43.69
CA ALA A 279 -41.86 53.21 44.82
C ALA A 279 -41.44 51.79 44.41
N HIS A 280 -41.43 51.47 43.10
CA HIS A 280 -41.04 50.17 42.55
C HIS A 280 -39.86 50.30 41.57
N PRO A 281 -38.61 50.52 42.05
CA PRO A 281 -37.44 50.72 41.20
C PRO A 281 -37.11 49.48 40.36
N LEU A 282 -36.41 49.69 39.24
CA LEU A 282 -35.88 48.61 38.41
C LEU A 282 -34.87 47.79 39.21
N LEU A 283 -35.12 46.48 39.31
CA LEU A 283 -34.20 45.57 39.95
C LEU A 283 -33.09 45.14 38.96
N PRO A 284 -31.82 45.19 39.36
CA PRO A 284 -30.72 44.71 38.54
C PRO A 284 -30.81 43.18 38.40
N ARG A 285 -30.58 42.67 37.19
CA ARG A 285 -30.53 41.22 36.94
C ARG A 285 -29.37 40.60 37.71
N ARG A 286 -29.65 39.60 38.54
CA ARG A 286 -28.63 38.80 39.22
C ARG A 286 -28.06 37.74 38.27
N ILE A 287 -26.74 37.57 38.31
CA ILE A 287 -26.03 36.55 37.52
C ILE A 287 -25.49 35.51 38.50
N ALA A 288 -25.95 34.27 38.35
CA ALA A 288 -25.49 33.13 39.10
C ALA A 288 -24.04 32.79 38.71
N ALA A 289 -23.23 32.50 39.71
CA ALA A 289 -21.86 32.07 39.55
C ALA A 289 -21.57 30.94 40.54
N PHE A 290 -20.51 30.17 40.28
CA PHE A 290 -20.14 29.03 41.11
C PHE A 290 -19.91 29.40 42.58
N ASP A 291 -19.35 30.60 42.80
CA ASP A 291 -19.09 31.18 44.12
C ASP A 291 -20.36 31.65 44.86
N GLN A 292 -21.53 31.53 44.25
CA GLN A 292 -22.83 31.83 44.85
C GLN A 292 -23.62 30.56 45.18
N LEU A 293 -23.11 29.38 44.82
CA LEU A 293 -23.70 28.11 45.26
C LEU A 293 -23.53 27.93 46.77
N PRO A 294 -24.46 27.20 47.44
CA PRO A 294 -24.33 26.86 48.84
C PRO A 294 -22.98 26.21 49.15
N ASP A 295 -22.37 26.59 50.27
CA ASP A 295 -21.03 26.15 50.67
C ASP A 295 -20.88 24.63 50.65
N GLU A 296 -21.89 23.89 51.08
CA GLU A 296 -21.90 22.42 51.06
C GLU A 296 -21.77 21.85 49.63
N ARG A 297 -22.53 22.39 48.68
CA ARG A 297 -22.48 21.97 47.27
C ARG A 297 -21.15 22.37 46.61
N ARG A 298 -20.65 23.58 46.90
CA ARG A 298 -19.38 24.07 46.36
C ARG A 298 -18.22 23.20 46.82
N LYS A 299 -18.10 22.98 48.13
CA LYS A 299 -17.07 22.12 48.72
C LYS A 299 -17.16 20.69 48.19
N HIS A 300 -18.36 20.17 47.97
CA HIS A 300 -18.56 18.86 47.37
C HIS A 300 -17.97 18.79 45.95
N PHE A 301 -18.28 19.76 45.09
CA PHE A 301 -17.72 19.82 43.73
C PHE A 301 -16.20 20.01 43.71
N GLU A 302 -15.65 20.90 44.55
CA GLU A 302 -14.21 21.14 44.67
C GLU A 302 -13.47 19.88 45.17
N THR A 303 -14.04 19.17 46.15
CA THR A 303 -13.47 17.91 46.68
C THR A 303 -13.45 16.83 45.60
N LEU A 304 -14.54 16.66 44.84
CA LEU A 304 -14.59 15.67 43.77
C LEU A 304 -13.65 16.04 42.61
N GLN A 305 -13.59 17.31 42.22
CA GLN A 305 -12.74 17.78 41.15
C GLN A 305 -11.26 17.61 41.49
N SER A 306 -10.87 17.97 42.72
CA SER A 306 -9.50 17.76 43.20
C SER A 306 -9.14 16.28 43.27
N ALA A 307 -10.03 15.42 43.78
CA ALA A 307 -9.81 13.98 43.85
C ALA A 307 -9.62 13.34 42.46
N LEU A 308 -10.46 13.71 41.48
CA LEU A 308 -10.37 13.21 40.10
C LEU A 308 -9.12 13.73 39.38
N THR A 309 -8.77 15.00 39.57
CA THR A 309 -7.56 15.60 38.96
C THR A 309 -6.29 14.98 39.53
N GLN A 310 -6.25 14.74 40.84
CA GLN A 310 -5.14 14.05 41.49
C GLN A 310 -5.01 12.61 40.99
N ALA A 311 -6.12 11.87 40.91
CA ALA A 311 -6.12 10.51 40.38
C ALA A 311 -5.64 10.42 38.92
N LEU A 312 -5.93 11.45 38.10
CA LEU A 312 -5.40 11.56 36.73
C LEU A 312 -3.90 11.87 36.70
N ALA A 313 -3.42 12.75 37.60
CA ALA A 313 -2.00 13.08 37.71
C ALA A 313 -1.15 11.90 38.20
N ASP A 314 -1.69 11.10 39.12
CA ASP A 314 -1.02 9.89 39.63
C ASP A 314 -0.82 8.83 38.52
N LEU A 315 -1.62 8.88 37.44
CA LEU A 315 -1.47 8.03 36.25
C LEU A 315 -0.41 8.53 35.25
N ASP A 316 0.06 9.79 35.35
CA ASP A 316 1.02 10.40 34.41
C ASP A 316 2.49 10.31 34.88
N THR A 317 2.82 9.32 35.72
CA THR A 317 4.22 9.07 36.09
C THR A 317 5.04 8.65 34.85
N PRO A 318 6.09 9.40 34.46
CA PRO A 318 6.85 9.10 33.26
C PRO A 318 7.52 7.74 33.37
N ARG A 319 7.23 6.84 32.42
CA ARG A 319 7.85 5.52 32.30
C ARG A 319 8.94 5.59 31.24
N ASP A 320 10.11 5.03 31.55
CA ASP A 320 11.28 5.01 30.66
C ASP A 320 11.15 3.88 29.62
N ASP A 321 10.15 4.03 28.74
CA ASP A 321 9.71 2.98 27.79
C ASP A 321 10.78 2.60 26.75
N ASN A 322 11.78 3.46 26.53
CA ASN A 322 12.82 3.23 25.53
C ASN A 322 13.86 2.17 25.97
N HIS A 323 14.07 1.97 27.27
CA HIS A 323 15.13 1.07 27.72
C HIS A 323 14.79 -0.40 27.47
N TRP A 324 13.54 -0.81 27.72
CA TRP A 324 13.11 -2.20 27.58
C TRP A 324 13.11 -2.66 26.12
N GLN A 325 12.63 -1.80 25.21
CA GLN A 325 12.57 -2.11 23.78
C GLN A 325 13.96 -2.38 23.19
N GLN A 326 14.96 -1.58 23.59
CA GLN A 326 16.35 -1.78 23.18
C GLN A 326 16.92 -3.11 23.69
N GLN A 327 16.62 -3.49 24.94
CA GLN A 327 17.08 -4.78 25.49
C GLN A 327 16.45 -5.98 24.76
N TYR A 328 15.16 -5.89 24.40
CA TYR A 328 14.49 -6.94 23.65
C TYR A 328 15.05 -7.10 22.24
N GLU A 329 15.26 -6.00 21.51
CA GLU A 329 15.88 -6.03 20.19
C GLU A 329 17.30 -6.62 20.23
N ALA A 330 18.08 -6.27 21.25
CA ALA A 330 19.41 -6.86 21.48
C ALA A 330 19.34 -8.38 21.72
N ALA A 331 18.41 -8.85 22.57
CA ALA A 331 18.22 -10.28 22.83
C ALA A 331 17.80 -11.04 21.55
N GLN A 332 16.94 -10.45 20.71
CA GLN A 332 16.57 -11.04 19.42
C GLN A 332 17.72 -11.11 18.42
N ALA A 333 18.58 -10.09 18.40
CA ALA A 333 19.77 -10.08 17.56
C ALA A 333 20.77 -11.15 18.01
N GLU A 334 20.95 -11.32 19.32
CA GLU A 334 21.82 -12.34 19.91
C GLU A 334 21.33 -13.76 19.59
N VAL A 335 20.04 -14.05 19.78
CA VAL A 335 19.42 -15.34 19.43
C VAL A 335 19.63 -15.66 17.95
N ARG A 336 19.38 -14.70 17.05
CA ARG A 336 19.56 -14.90 15.60
C ARG A 336 21.02 -15.18 15.23
N ASN A 337 21.97 -14.50 15.89
CA ASN A 337 23.38 -14.73 15.67
C ASN A 337 23.79 -16.15 16.13
N LEU A 338 23.41 -16.55 17.35
CA LEU A 338 23.72 -17.88 17.88
C LEU A 338 23.06 -19.00 17.05
N GLU A 339 21.85 -18.78 16.53
CA GLU A 339 21.18 -19.72 15.63
C GLU A 339 21.94 -19.89 14.31
N ALA A 340 22.38 -18.80 13.69
CA ALA A 340 23.22 -18.85 12.49
C ALA A 340 24.53 -19.59 12.75
N GLN A 341 25.16 -19.37 13.91
CA GLN A 341 26.38 -20.08 14.30
C GLN A 341 26.15 -21.57 14.54
N LEU A 342 25.01 -21.96 15.11
CA LEU A 342 24.66 -23.38 15.31
C LEU A 342 24.35 -24.09 13.99
N ALA A 343 23.84 -23.37 12.98
CA ALA A 343 23.62 -23.92 11.65
C ALA A 343 24.93 -24.38 10.98
N ASP A 344 26.07 -23.74 11.29
CA ASP A 344 27.40 -24.14 10.81
C ASP A 344 27.72 -25.61 11.15
N ARG A 345 27.21 -26.14 12.27
CA ARG A 345 27.38 -27.56 12.64
C ARG A 345 26.83 -28.50 11.57
N THR A 346 25.66 -28.17 11.03
CA THR A 346 25.03 -28.97 9.97
C THR A 346 25.76 -28.80 8.63
N ALA A 347 26.29 -27.61 8.36
CA ALA A 347 27.10 -27.36 7.17
C ALA A 347 28.42 -28.15 7.19
N ILE A 348 29.08 -28.23 8.35
CA ILE A 348 30.30 -29.04 8.55
C ILE A 348 30.00 -30.53 8.35
N GLN A 349 28.90 -31.05 8.90
CA GLN A 349 28.51 -32.45 8.69
C GLN A 349 28.26 -32.78 7.22
N ARG A 350 27.63 -31.86 6.47
CA ARG A 350 27.43 -32.01 5.02
C ARG A 350 28.75 -31.99 4.26
N ALA A 351 29.65 -31.07 4.58
CA ALA A 351 30.98 -31.00 3.97
C ALA A 351 31.79 -32.29 4.22
N GLN A 352 31.77 -32.81 5.46
CA GLN A 352 32.43 -34.09 5.79
C GLN A 352 31.83 -35.28 5.03
N ALA A 353 30.51 -35.34 4.89
CA ALA A 353 29.85 -36.38 4.11
C ALA A 353 30.24 -36.31 2.62
N GLU A 354 30.33 -35.11 2.06
CA GLU A 354 30.75 -34.89 0.67
C GLU A 354 32.22 -35.28 0.44
N VAL A 355 33.12 -34.90 1.35
CA VAL A 355 34.53 -35.32 1.29
C VAL A 355 34.62 -36.85 1.28
N LYS A 356 33.89 -37.54 2.15
CA LYS A 356 33.86 -39.01 2.18
C LYS A 356 33.33 -39.62 0.87
N ASN A 357 32.36 -38.98 0.23
CA ASN A 357 31.84 -39.42 -1.07
C ASN A 357 32.91 -39.24 -2.17
N LEU A 358 33.60 -38.10 -2.19
CA LEU A 358 34.69 -37.81 -3.13
C LEU A 358 35.87 -38.76 -2.95
N GLU A 359 36.24 -39.09 -1.70
CA GLU A 359 37.28 -40.11 -1.41
C GLU A 359 36.88 -41.49 -1.94
N ALA A 360 35.61 -41.88 -1.77
CA ALA A 360 35.09 -43.14 -2.29
C ALA A 360 35.07 -43.16 -3.83
N GLU A 361 34.67 -42.05 -4.47
CA GLU A 361 34.72 -41.86 -5.93
C GLU A 361 36.17 -41.94 -6.43
N GLY A 362 37.10 -41.24 -5.78
CA GLY A 362 38.53 -41.27 -6.11
C GLY A 362 39.12 -42.68 -6.00
N LYS A 363 38.75 -43.44 -4.96
CA LYS A 363 39.16 -44.85 -4.83
C LYS A 363 38.63 -45.71 -5.99
N GLN A 364 37.36 -45.57 -6.34
CA GLN A 364 36.77 -46.29 -7.46
C GLN A 364 37.45 -45.96 -8.79
N LEU A 365 37.75 -44.69 -9.04
CA LEU A 365 38.47 -44.25 -10.24
C LEU A 365 39.91 -44.81 -10.27
N ALA A 366 40.60 -44.87 -9.14
CA ALA A 366 41.93 -45.46 -9.04
C ALA A 366 41.91 -46.98 -9.30
N ASP A 367 40.93 -47.70 -8.74
CA ASP A 367 40.75 -49.13 -8.96
C ASP A 367 40.45 -49.42 -10.45
N GLN A 368 39.58 -48.63 -11.08
CA GLN A 368 39.30 -48.72 -12.53
C GLN A 368 40.54 -48.42 -13.37
N LEU A 369 41.32 -47.41 -13.01
CA LEU A 369 42.56 -47.06 -13.70
C LEU A 369 43.58 -48.20 -13.63
N ALA A 370 43.77 -48.80 -12.46
CA ALA A 370 44.66 -49.95 -12.27
C ALA A 370 44.22 -51.16 -13.12
N GLN A 371 42.91 -51.41 -13.22
CA GLN A 371 42.37 -52.47 -14.07
C GLN A 371 42.62 -52.21 -15.55
N ILE A 372 42.48 -50.97 -16.01
CA ILE A 372 42.79 -50.57 -17.39
C ILE A 372 44.29 -50.69 -17.68
N GLU A 373 45.15 -50.30 -16.76
CA GLU A 373 46.61 -50.44 -16.90
C GLU A 373 47.04 -51.92 -16.96
N ARG A 374 46.42 -52.78 -16.15
CA ARG A 374 46.63 -54.24 -16.25
C ARG A 374 46.21 -54.77 -17.62
N THR A 375 45.09 -54.29 -18.13
CA THR A 375 44.56 -54.70 -19.44
C THR A 375 45.46 -54.24 -20.58
N GLU A 376 45.96 -53.00 -20.53
CA GLU A 376 46.96 -52.46 -21.46
C GLU A 376 48.25 -53.28 -21.46
N TYR A 377 48.76 -53.61 -20.27
CA TYR A 377 49.94 -54.46 -20.11
C TYR A 377 49.74 -55.86 -20.70
N THR A 378 48.56 -56.45 -20.46
CA THR A 378 48.19 -57.76 -21.02
C THR A 378 48.12 -57.70 -22.55
N ALA A 379 47.54 -56.64 -23.11
CA ALA A 379 47.47 -56.41 -24.56
C ALA A 379 48.87 -56.26 -25.19
N ALA A 380 49.79 -55.55 -24.52
CA ALA A 380 51.17 -55.43 -24.98
C ALA A 380 51.92 -56.79 -24.94
N ARG A 381 51.75 -57.56 -23.86
CA ARG A 381 52.33 -58.92 -23.77
C ARG A 381 51.78 -59.88 -24.83
N PHE A 382 50.48 -59.79 -25.12
CA PHE A 382 49.87 -60.59 -26.18
C PHE A 382 50.43 -60.22 -27.55
N ALA A 383 50.58 -58.92 -27.86
CA ALA A 383 51.22 -58.47 -29.10
C ALA A 383 52.64 -59.06 -29.26
N ARG A 384 53.43 -59.03 -28.19
CA ARG A 384 54.77 -59.62 -28.18
C ARG A 384 54.77 -61.14 -28.35
N ALA A 385 53.85 -61.84 -27.69
CA ALA A 385 53.71 -63.29 -27.86
C ALA A 385 53.35 -63.69 -29.30
N ARG A 386 52.51 -62.89 -29.99
CA ARG A 386 52.20 -63.10 -31.42
C ARG A 386 53.42 -62.95 -32.32
N ILE A 387 54.25 -61.95 -32.01
CA ILE A 387 55.53 -61.70 -32.69
C ILE A 387 56.48 -62.89 -32.49
N GLU A 388 56.69 -63.30 -31.23
CA GLU A 388 57.59 -64.40 -30.85
C GLU A 388 57.14 -65.76 -31.43
N ASP A 389 55.84 -66.05 -31.46
CA ASP A 389 55.29 -67.27 -32.10
C ASP A 389 55.55 -67.27 -33.61
N CYS A 390 55.32 -66.13 -34.28
CA CYS A 390 55.58 -65.98 -35.71
C CYS A 390 57.05 -66.22 -36.04
N GLU A 391 57.96 -65.61 -35.27
CA GLU A 391 59.40 -65.75 -35.43
C GLU A 391 59.89 -67.18 -35.13
N THR A 392 59.42 -67.78 -34.03
CA THR A 392 59.75 -69.17 -33.67
C THR A 392 59.31 -70.15 -34.76
N ARG A 393 58.11 -69.98 -35.30
CA ARG A 393 57.56 -70.83 -36.35
C ARG A 393 58.37 -70.71 -37.64
N ILE A 394 58.68 -69.50 -38.09
CA ILE A 394 59.51 -69.30 -39.28
C ILE A 394 60.89 -69.92 -39.05
N ASN A 395 61.49 -69.70 -37.88
CA ASN A 395 62.79 -70.26 -37.52
C ASN A 395 62.83 -71.78 -37.42
N SER A 396 61.71 -72.44 -37.11
CA SER A 396 61.62 -73.91 -37.09
C SER A 396 61.80 -74.57 -38.46
N LEU A 397 61.64 -73.82 -39.56
CA LEU A 397 61.78 -74.34 -40.93
C LEU A 397 63.24 -74.39 -41.41
N PHE A 398 64.07 -73.49 -40.87
CA PHE A 398 65.48 -73.33 -41.24
C PHE A 398 66.36 -74.11 -40.27
N HIS A 399 67.45 -74.70 -40.77
CA HIS A 399 68.32 -75.52 -39.92
C HIS A 399 69.37 -74.66 -39.23
N ASN A 400 70.05 -73.82 -40.01
CA ASN A 400 71.21 -73.04 -39.58
C ASN A 400 70.91 -71.55 -39.50
N VAL A 401 70.05 -71.03 -40.40
CA VAL A 401 69.67 -69.62 -40.38
C VAL A 401 68.56 -69.41 -39.37
N ARG A 402 68.66 -68.31 -38.62
CA ARG A 402 67.59 -67.77 -37.78
C ARG A 402 67.22 -66.39 -38.29
N TRP A 403 65.96 -66.17 -38.64
CA TRP A 403 65.41 -64.90 -39.02
C TRP A 403 64.97 -64.13 -37.79
N GLN A 404 65.49 -62.92 -37.66
CA GLN A 404 64.88 -61.88 -36.83
C GLN A 404 63.81 -61.19 -37.68
N LEU A 405 62.56 -61.28 -37.25
CA LEU A 405 61.42 -60.73 -37.99
C LEU A 405 60.86 -59.45 -37.37
N PHE A 406 61.23 -59.18 -36.12
CA PHE A 406 60.84 -57.98 -35.41
C PHE A 406 62.04 -57.41 -34.65
N ASP A 407 62.08 -56.11 -34.55
CA ASP A 407 63.05 -55.37 -33.76
C ASP A 407 62.32 -54.29 -32.96
N THR A 408 62.97 -53.74 -31.94
CA THR A 408 62.33 -52.80 -31.02
C THR A 408 62.98 -51.43 -31.15
N THR A 409 62.16 -50.38 -31.28
CA THR A 409 62.66 -48.99 -31.26
C THR A 409 63.17 -48.60 -29.87
N LEU A 410 63.92 -47.50 -29.77
CA LEU A 410 64.35 -46.95 -28.46
C LEU A 410 63.17 -46.66 -27.51
N ASP A 411 61.99 -46.39 -28.06
CA ASP A 411 60.76 -46.13 -27.33
C ASP A 411 60.02 -47.42 -26.91
N GLY A 412 60.57 -48.60 -27.20
CA GLY A 412 60.00 -49.89 -26.82
C GLY A 412 58.86 -50.37 -27.73
N ASN A 413 58.69 -49.78 -28.92
CA ASN A 413 57.70 -50.24 -29.90
C ASN A 413 58.33 -51.24 -30.86
N ASP A 414 57.67 -52.38 -31.07
CA ASP A 414 58.11 -53.38 -32.03
C ASP A 414 57.80 -52.94 -33.46
N TYR A 415 58.72 -53.19 -34.39
CA TYR A 415 58.58 -52.95 -35.82
C TYR A 415 59.12 -54.12 -36.63
N GLU A 416 58.56 -54.34 -37.81
CA GLU A 416 58.91 -55.48 -38.68
C GLU A 416 60.30 -55.29 -39.30
N VAL A 417 61.12 -56.33 -39.22
CA VAL A 417 62.42 -56.46 -39.90
C VAL A 417 62.50 -57.83 -40.59
N CYS A 418 63.55 -58.09 -41.36
CA CYS A 418 63.79 -59.41 -41.94
C CYS A 418 65.29 -59.61 -42.06
N ILE A 419 65.92 -59.93 -40.93
CA ILE A 419 67.39 -60.01 -40.82
C ILE A 419 67.77 -61.48 -40.62
N PRO A 420 68.51 -62.11 -41.56
CA PRO A 420 69.04 -63.44 -41.36
C PRO A 420 70.25 -63.39 -40.41
N LEU A 421 70.20 -64.22 -39.38
CA LEU A 421 71.22 -64.41 -38.35
C LEU A 421 71.82 -65.83 -38.48
N ILE A 422 73.13 -65.92 -38.31
CA ILE A 422 73.89 -67.18 -38.28
C ILE A 422 74.64 -67.20 -36.95
N ASP A 423 74.30 -68.15 -36.07
CA ASP A 423 74.80 -68.21 -34.69
C ASP A 423 74.63 -66.86 -33.94
N GLY A 424 73.52 -66.16 -34.19
CA GLY A 424 73.22 -64.84 -33.60
C GLY A 424 73.92 -63.65 -34.25
N ILE A 425 74.69 -63.86 -35.33
CA ILE A 425 75.40 -62.80 -36.04
C ILE A 425 74.68 -62.48 -37.36
N PRO A 426 74.41 -61.19 -37.69
CA PRO A 426 73.82 -60.81 -38.97
C PRO A 426 74.59 -61.36 -40.17
N TYR A 427 73.87 -61.88 -41.17
CA TYR A 427 74.43 -62.49 -42.39
C TYR A 427 75.49 -61.60 -43.05
N GLY A 428 75.24 -60.29 -43.13
CA GLY A 428 76.13 -59.33 -43.78
C GLY A 428 77.49 -59.18 -43.12
N THR A 429 77.64 -59.57 -41.85
CA THR A 429 78.90 -59.49 -41.10
C THR A 429 79.57 -60.85 -40.92
N CYS A 430 78.96 -61.93 -41.39
CA CYS A 430 79.51 -63.27 -41.34
C CYS A 430 80.63 -63.49 -42.37
N ASN A 431 81.53 -64.44 -42.11
CA ASN A 431 82.55 -64.84 -43.08
C ASN A 431 81.94 -65.59 -44.29
N THR A 432 82.71 -65.69 -45.38
CA THR A 432 82.24 -66.27 -46.65
C THR A 432 81.69 -67.69 -46.50
N ALA A 433 82.33 -68.53 -45.68
CA ALA A 433 81.87 -69.90 -45.44
C ALA A 433 80.48 -69.95 -44.77
N ARG A 434 80.25 -69.10 -43.76
CA ARG A 434 78.94 -68.96 -43.11
C ARG A 434 77.89 -68.42 -44.05
N GLN A 435 78.23 -67.42 -44.87
CA GLN A 435 77.32 -66.85 -45.86
C GLN A 435 76.88 -67.88 -46.91
N ILE A 436 77.83 -68.65 -47.46
CA ILE A 436 77.53 -69.70 -48.44
C ILE A 436 76.65 -70.80 -47.81
N ASN A 437 77.00 -71.30 -46.62
CA ASN A 437 76.19 -72.31 -45.94
C ASN A 437 74.79 -71.81 -45.55
N ALA A 438 74.65 -70.53 -45.17
CA ALA A 438 73.34 -69.92 -44.94
C ALA A 438 72.51 -69.84 -46.22
N GLY A 439 73.13 -69.50 -47.35
CA GLY A 439 72.48 -69.53 -48.67
C GLY A 439 71.98 -70.93 -49.04
N ILE A 440 72.79 -71.96 -48.79
CA ILE A 440 72.41 -73.37 -48.99
C ILE A 440 71.22 -73.74 -48.10
N ASP A 441 71.19 -73.32 -46.83
CA ASP A 441 70.11 -73.66 -45.89
C ASP A 441 68.79 -72.98 -46.30
N ILE A 442 68.86 -71.71 -46.69
CA ILE A 442 67.70 -70.94 -47.17
C ILE A 442 67.13 -71.60 -48.43
N ALA A 443 67.98 -71.84 -49.44
CA ALA A 443 67.56 -72.46 -50.70
C ALA A 443 66.98 -73.88 -50.46
N SER A 444 67.63 -74.68 -49.62
CA SER A 444 67.17 -76.02 -49.26
C SER A 444 65.83 -75.99 -48.51
N THR A 445 65.63 -74.99 -47.63
CA THR A 445 64.38 -74.80 -46.90
C THR A 445 63.23 -74.46 -47.84
N PHE A 446 63.43 -73.53 -48.79
CA PHE A 446 62.42 -73.22 -49.80
C PHE A 446 62.17 -74.38 -50.76
N ALA A 447 63.21 -75.11 -51.17
CA ALA A 447 63.07 -76.29 -52.01
C ALA A 447 62.21 -77.37 -51.32
N ARG A 448 62.44 -77.63 -50.02
CA ARG A 448 61.59 -78.51 -49.21
C ARG A 448 60.15 -77.99 -49.11
N TYR A 449 59.98 -76.69 -48.89
CA TYR A 449 58.67 -76.10 -48.64
C TYR A 449 57.77 -76.11 -49.90
N TYR A 450 58.33 -75.74 -51.05
CA TYR A 450 57.61 -75.71 -52.32
C TYR A 450 57.67 -77.04 -53.08
N GLU A 451 58.43 -78.02 -52.58
CA GLU A 451 58.71 -79.30 -53.24
C GLU A 451 59.31 -79.14 -54.64
N VAL A 452 60.08 -78.07 -54.85
CA VAL A 452 60.77 -77.77 -56.12
C VAL A 452 62.28 -77.82 -55.90
N TYR A 453 62.95 -78.78 -56.52
CA TYR A 453 64.39 -79.01 -56.35
C TYR A 453 65.14 -78.67 -57.64
N ALA A 454 65.85 -77.54 -57.64
CA ALA A 454 66.73 -77.12 -58.73
C ALA A 454 68.21 -77.35 -58.35
N PRO A 455 69.10 -77.66 -59.31
CA PRO A 455 70.53 -77.72 -59.05
C PRO A 455 71.08 -76.40 -58.50
N MET A 456 71.90 -76.46 -57.47
CA MET A 456 72.51 -75.29 -56.83
C MET A 456 73.97 -75.19 -57.25
N PHE A 457 74.31 -74.11 -57.96
CA PHE A 457 75.69 -73.78 -58.28
C PHE A 457 76.31 -73.01 -57.12
N ILE A 458 77.33 -73.61 -56.50
CA ILE A 458 78.05 -73.02 -55.38
C ILE A 458 79.31 -72.35 -55.92
N ASP A 459 79.21 -71.04 -56.13
CA ASP A 459 80.37 -70.21 -56.46
C ASP A 459 81.26 -70.00 -55.23
N ARG A 460 82.55 -69.81 -55.46
CA ARG A 460 83.60 -69.70 -54.43
C ARG A 460 83.66 -70.91 -53.49
N ALA A 461 83.45 -72.11 -54.03
CA ALA A 461 83.47 -73.32 -53.23
C ALA A 461 84.84 -73.56 -52.57
N GLU A 462 85.92 -72.98 -53.10
CA GLU A 462 87.26 -73.00 -52.49
C GLU A 462 87.35 -72.24 -51.14
N SER A 463 86.36 -71.39 -50.83
CA SER A 463 86.33 -70.61 -49.59
C SER A 463 85.66 -71.35 -48.42
N VAL A 464 85.27 -72.62 -48.60
CA VAL A 464 84.48 -73.40 -47.63
C VAL A 464 85.08 -74.80 -47.49
N ASN A 465 85.37 -75.19 -46.25
CA ASN A 465 85.87 -76.54 -45.96
C ASN A 465 84.74 -77.57 -45.85
N GLU A 466 83.62 -77.17 -45.24
CA GLU A 466 82.48 -78.04 -44.95
C GLU A 466 81.18 -77.39 -45.45
N PHE A 467 80.52 -78.09 -46.36
CA PHE A 467 79.20 -77.70 -46.85
C PHE A 467 78.12 -78.45 -46.09
N ILE A 468 77.05 -77.75 -45.77
CA ILE A 468 75.86 -78.38 -45.20
C ILE A 468 75.19 -79.27 -46.26
N SER A 469 74.51 -80.33 -45.83
CA SER A 469 73.79 -81.20 -46.76
C SER A 469 72.60 -80.45 -47.39
N SER A 470 72.33 -80.76 -48.66
CA SER A 470 71.14 -80.29 -49.36
C SER A 470 70.40 -81.44 -50.03
N ASN A 471 69.09 -81.26 -50.18
CA ASN A 471 68.22 -82.16 -50.92
C ASN A 471 68.28 -81.93 -52.44
N SER A 472 68.90 -80.83 -52.86
CA SER A 472 69.15 -80.51 -54.27
C SER A 472 70.55 -80.95 -54.67
N GLN A 473 70.75 -81.21 -55.96
CA GLN A 473 72.10 -81.42 -56.52
C GLN A 473 72.94 -80.18 -56.28
N MET A 474 74.10 -80.33 -55.64
CA MET A 474 75.08 -79.26 -55.45
C MET A 474 76.20 -79.39 -56.48
N ILE A 475 76.44 -78.31 -57.23
CA ILE A 475 77.51 -78.21 -58.24
C ILE A 475 78.54 -77.22 -57.70
N PHE A 476 79.70 -77.72 -57.30
CA PHE A 476 80.76 -76.90 -56.70
C PHE A 476 81.67 -76.31 -57.78
N LEU A 477 81.76 -74.98 -57.83
CA LEU A 477 82.71 -74.29 -58.68
C LEU A 477 84.02 -74.14 -57.91
N GLN A 478 84.96 -75.04 -58.17
CA GLN A 478 86.27 -75.09 -57.52
C GLN A 478 87.38 -74.67 -58.48
N VAL A 479 88.36 -73.93 -57.97
CA VAL A 479 89.60 -73.65 -58.70
C VAL A 479 90.45 -74.92 -58.74
N THR A 480 90.83 -75.35 -59.94
CA THR A 480 91.69 -76.52 -60.15
C THR A 480 92.94 -76.11 -60.93
N THR A 481 94.00 -76.92 -60.82
CA THR A 481 95.19 -76.80 -61.68
C THR A 481 95.02 -77.54 -63.01
N ASP A 482 93.84 -78.13 -63.26
CA ASP A 482 93.58 -78.88 -64.47
C ASP A 482 93.50 -77.91 -65.66
N PRO A 483 94.16 -78.20 -66.79
CA PRO A 483 94.22 -77.29 -67.93
C PRO A 483 92.88 -77.16 -68.68
N GLN A 484 91.91 -78.01 -68.36
CA GLN A 484 90.56 -78.02 -68.92
C GLN A 484 89.53 -78.25 -67.81
N LEU A 485 88.29 -77.78 -68.03
CA LEU A 485 87.18 -77.99 -67.10
C LEU A 485 86.95 -79.48 -66.89
N THR A 486 87.09 -79.92 -65.64
CA THR A 486 86.88 -81.32 -65.26
C THR A 486 85.60 -81.42 -64.46
N ILE A 487 84.63 -82.19 -64.96
CA ILE A 487 83.39 -82.53 -64.22
C ILE A 487 83.69 -83.81 -63.45
N ARG A 488 83.70 -83.73 -62.12
CA ARG A 488 84.02 -84.84 -61.21
C ARG A 488 82.79 -85.28 -60.44
#